data_AF-A0A433BV30-F1
#
_entry.id   AF-A0A433BV30-F1
#
_cell.length_a   1.000
_cell.length_b   1.000
_cell.length_c   1.000
_cell.angle_alpha   90.00
_cell.angle_beta   90.00
_cell.angle_gamma   90.00
#
_symmetry.space_group_name_H-M   'P 1'
#
loop_
_entity.id
_entity.type
_entity.pdbx_description
1 polymer ?
#
loop_
_entity_poly.entity_id
_entity_poly.type
_entity_poly.pdbx_seq_one_letter_code
_entity_poly.pdbx_strand_id
1 'polypeptide(L)'
;MLMTVFAFLVALGVLIAVHEYGHYRVAVACGIKVLRFSIGFGKVLWRWQPKGSPTEFVLSAFPLGGYVRMLDEREGPVDASERHLAFNAQPLHKRAAVVAAGPVANLLLAVLLYTVVNWTGVEEPAAVLASPVQGSIAAQAGLQGGETVRRAALAGEE
;
A
#
# COMPACT_ATOMS: atom_id res chain seq x y z
N MET A 1 8.49 -18.45 8.73
CA MET A 1 8.60 -17.39 9.74
C MET A 1 9.56 -16.28 9.31
N LEU A 2 10.87 -16.51 9.17
CA LEU A 2 11.82 -15.46 8.75
C LEU A 2 11.45 -14.84 7.39
N MET A 3 11.15 -15.67 6.38
CA MET A 3 10.71 -15.22 5.06
C MET A 3 9.41 -14.41 5.11
N THR A 4 8.46 -14.81 5.96
CA THR A 4 7.18 -14.10 6.15
C THR A 4 7.40 -12.72 6.76
N VAL A 5 8.26 -12.61 7.79
CA VAL A 5 8.62 -11.32 8.39
C VAL A 5 9.32 -10.43 7.38
N PHE A 6 10.28 -10.98 6.62
CA PHE A 6 10.97 -10.22 5.58
C PHE A 6 10.00 -9.72 4.50
N ALA A 7 9.13 -10.59 3.97
CA ALA A 7 8.12 -10.22 2.99
C ALA A 7 7.15 -9.16 3.54
N PHE A 8 6.75 -9.27 4.80
CA PHE A 8 5.93 -8.27 5.47
C PHE A 8 6.64 -6.90 5.54
N LEU A 9 7.92 -6.87 5.94
CA LEU A 9 8.69 -5.62 6.00
C LEU A 9 8.85 -4.98 4.62
N VAL A 10 9.07 -5.78 3.58
CA VAL A 10 9.14 -5.29 2.19
C VAL A 10 7.79 -4.73 1.75
N ALA A 11 6.70 -5.47 1.95
CA ALA A 11 5.36 -5.03 1.59
C ALA A 11 4.96 -3.74 2.32
N LEU A 12 5.24 -3.67 3.62
CA LEU A 12 5.01 -2.48 4.44
C LEU A 12 5.85 -1.29 3.95
N GLY A 13 7.12 -1.52 3.62
CA GLY A 13 8.01 -0.51 3.07
C GLY A 13 7.49 0.06 1.74
N VAL A 14 7.03 -0.80 0.83
CA VAL A 14 6.42 -0.37 -0.45
C VAL A 14 5.15 0.44 -0.20
N LEU A 15 4.25 -0.05 0.67
CA LEU A 15 3.00 0.62 1.01
C LEU A 15 3.25 2.04 1.56
N ILE A 16 4.19 2.18 2.50
CA ILE A 16 4.57 3.47 3.07
C ILE A 16 5.20 4.36 2.00
N ALA A 17 6.14 3.84 1.22
CA ALA A 17 6.84 4.63 0.21
C ALA A 17 5.87 5.23 -0.81
N VAL A 18 4.90 4.43 -1.28
CA VAL A 18 3.86 4.90 -2.22
C VAL A 18 2.91 5.91 -1.55
N HIS A 19 2.52 5.67 -0.30
CA HIS A 19 1.70 6.61 0.47
C HIS A 19 2.35 7.99 0.61
N GLU A 20 3.58 8.02 1.12
CA GLU A 20 4.32 9.27 1.30
C GLU A 20 4.59 9.93 -0.05
N TYR A 21 4.87 9.13 -1.09
CA TYR A 21 5.10 9.66 -2.44
C TYR A 21 3.85 10.37 -2.99
N GLY A 22 2.66 9.88 -2.67
CA GLY A 22 1.39 10.55 -2.97
C GLY A 22 1.33 11.96 -2.39
N HIS A 23 1.57 12.09 -1.07
CA HIS A 23 1.62 13.40 -0.40
C HIS A 23 2.67 14.31 -1.03
N TYR A 24 3.88 13.80 -1.24
CA TYR A 24 4.99 14.55 -1.83
C TYR A 24 4.67 15.10 -3.22
N ARG A 25 4.18 14.24 -4.12
CA ARG A 25 3.93 14.62 -5.51
C ARG A 25 2.84 15.67 -5.62
N VAL A 26 1.76 15.53 -4.86
CA VAL A 26 0.68 16.51 -4.87
C VAL A 26 1.11 17.81 -4.20
N ALA A 27 1.92 17.75 -3.13
CA ALA A 27 2.48 18.95 -2.50
C ALA A 27 3.33 19.77 -3.49
N VAL A 28 4.27 19.11 -4.20
CA VAL A 28 5.10 19.75 -5.22
C VAL A 28 4.24 20.31 -6.36
N ALA A 29 3.24 19.56 -6.84
CA ALA A 29 2.33 20.02 -7.89
C ALA A 29 1.47 21.23 -7.45
N CYS A 30 1.14 21.33 -6.17
CA CYS A 30 0.43 22.46 -5.58
C CYS A 30 1.31 23.71 -5.35
N GLY A 31 2.62 23.61 -5.59
CA GLY A 31 3.60 24.67 -5.35
C GLY A 31 4.08 24.76 -3.90
N ILE A 32 3.90 23.71 -3.10
CA ILE A 32 4.35 23.66 -1.72
C ILE A 32 5.81 23.19 -1.68
N LYS A 33 6.65 23.92 -0.95
CA LYS A 33 8.05 23.53 -0.76
C LYS A 33 8.12 22.36 0.22
N VAL A 34 8.64 21.23 -0.25
CA VAL A 34 8.90 20.06 0.59
C VAL A 34 10.37 20.06 1.00
N LEU A 35 10.62 20.03 2.30
CA LEU A 35 11.95 20.06 2.90
C LEU A 35 12.57 18.67 3.00
N ARG A 36 11.78 17.68 3.43
CA ARG A 36 12.25 16.30 3.61
C ARG A 36 11.18 15.30 3.22
N PHE A 37 11.60 14.27 2.49
CA PHE A 37 10.86 13.04 2.25
C PHE A 37 11.57 11.90 2.98
N SER A 38 10.93 11.28 3.96
CA SER A 38 11.52 10.20 4.75
C SER A 38 10.72 8.92 4.60
N ILE A 39 11.40 7.84 4.24
CA ILE A 39 10.90 6.48 4.40
C ILE A 39 11.50 5.93 5.69
N GLY A 40 10.65 5.56 6.63
CA GLY A 40 11.04 5.13 7.97
C GLY A 40 11.23 6.27 8.97
N PHE A 41 11.52 5.87 10.21
CA PHE A 41 11.81 6.74 11.35
C PHE A 41 13.17 6.44 12.00
N GLY A 42 13.61 7.35 12.87
CA GLY A 42 14.78 7.17 13.72
C GLY A 42 16.10 7.51 13.02
N LYS A 43 17.12 6.67 13.23
CA LYS A 43 18.46 6.90 12.69
C LYS A 43 18.43 6.86 11.15
N VAL A 44 18.88 7.96 10.54
CA VAL A 44 19.08 8.05 9.09
C VAL A 44 20.18 7.10 8.66
N LEU A 45 19.85 6.14 7.82
CA LEU A 45 20.80 5.21 7.21
C LEU A 45 21.40 5.80 5.95
N TRP A 46 20.56 6.45 5.14
CA TRP A 46 20.97 7.05 3.89
C TRP A 46 20.20 8.34 3.64
N ARG A 47 20.88 9.30 3.02
CA ARG A 47 20.31 10.59 2.61
C ARG A 47 20.83 10.96 1.25
N TRP A 48 19.97 11.57 0.45
CA TRP A 48 20.31 12.07 -0.86
C TRP A 48 19.46 13.31 -1.18
N GLN A 49 20.09 14.36 -1.69
CA GLN A 49 19.41 15.57 -2.13
C GLN A 49 19.80 15.85 -3.59
N PRO A 50 18.85 15.74 -4.55
CA PRO A 50 19.13 16.10 -5.93
C PRO A 50 19.52 17.58 -6.05
N LYS A 51 20.49 17.88 -6.92
CA LYS A 51 20.94 19.26 -7.18
C LYS A 51 19.76 20.09 -7.67
N GLY A 52 19.52 21.24 -7.04
CA GLY A 52 18.42 22.14 -7.37
C GLY A 52 17.06 21.76 -6.78
N SER A 53 16.96 20.65 -6.03
CA SER A 53 15.74 20.29 -5.29
C SER A 53 15.80 20.82 -3.85
N PRO A 54 14.72 21.46 -3.36
CA PRO A 54 14.62 21.83 -1.94
C PRO A 54 14.38 20.60 -1.04
N THR A 55 14.06 19.44 -1.61
CA THR A 55 13.71 18.23 -0.88
C THR A 55 14.90 17.32 -0.69
N GLU A 56 15.24 17.01 0.57
CA GLU A 56 16.11 15.89 0.90
C GLU A 56 15.30 14.57 0.98
N PHE A 57 15.82 13.51 0.39
CA PHE A 57 15.27 12.16 0.48
C PHE A 57 16.07 11.36 1.49
N VAL A 58 15.38 10.71 2.41
CA VAL A 58 15.99 10.03 3.56
C VAL A 58 15.41 8.64 3.70
N LEU A 59 16.29 7.67 3.94
CA LEU A 59 15.94 6.33 4.35
C LEU A 59 16.41 6.10 5.78
N SER A 60 15.48 5.77 6.67
CA SER A 60 15.73 5.61 8.11
C SER A 60 15.59 4.15 8.55
N ALA A 61 16.17 3.82 9.70
CA ALA A 61 16.31 2.44 10.15
C ALA A 61 15.00 1.71 10.49
N PHE A 62 13.97 2.42 10.97
CA PHE A 62 12.70 1.81 11.36
C PHE A 62 11.65 1.93 10.26
N PRO A 63 11.20 0.83 9.63
CA PRO A 63 10.30 0.88 8.47
C PRO A 63 8.81 0.98 8.83
N LEU A 64 8.46 1.37 10.07
CA LEU A 64 7.07 1.40 10.57
C LEU A 64 6.28 2.67 10.21
N GLY A 65 6.75 3.43 9.23
CA GLY A 65 6.04 4.57 8.66
C GLY A 65 6.99 5.47 7.88
N GLY A 66 6.57 6.69 7.60
CA GLY A 66 7.34 7.70 6.89
C GLY A 66 6.77 9.08 7.18
N TYR A 67 7.36 10.11 6.59
CA TYR A 67 6.78 11.43 6.63
C TYR A 67 7.29 12.32 5.49
N VAL A 68 6.42 13.23 5.05
CA VAL A 68 6.74 14.34 4.16
C VAL A 68 6.73 15.63 4.95
N ARG A 69 7.91 16.19 5.23
CA ARG A 69 8.04 17.47 5.91
C ARG A 69 7.90 18.61 4.91
N MET A 70 6.79 19.32 4.99
CA MET A 70 6.48 20.49 4.16
C MET A 70 6.93 21.76 4.88
N LEU A 71 7.21 22.81 4.13
CA LEU A 71 7.41 24.14 4.71
C LEU A 71 6.11 24.59 5.36
N ASP A 72 6.13 24.91 6.65
CA ASP A 72 4.97 25.35 7.41
C ASP A 72 5.40 26.41 8.44
N GLU A 73 4.69 27.54 8.48
CA GLU A 73 4.97 28.65 9.40
C GLU A 73 4.75 28.29 10.88
N ARG A 74 4.03 27.19 11.16
CA ARG A 74 3.79 26.69 12.52
C ARG A 74 4.97 25.89 13.07
N GLU A 75 5.81 25.33 12.20
CA GLU A 75 6.98 24.53 12.60
C GLU A 75 8.23 25.38 12.85
N GLY A 76 8.25 26.64 12.39
CA GLY A 76 9.36 27.55 12.57
C GLY A 76 9.25 28.81 11.73
N PRO A 77 10.17 29.77 11.91
CA PRO A 77 10.19 31.00 11.11
C PRO A 77 10.43 30.69 9.63
N VAL A 78 9.57 31.22 8.77
CA VAL A 78 9.67 31.11 7.30
C VAL A 78 9.99 32.48 6.73
N ASP A 79 10.97 32.52 5.82
CA ASP A 79 11.35 33.75 5.13
C ASP A 79 10.16 34.36 4.38
N ALA A 80 10.03 35.69 4.41
CA ALA A 80 8.90 36.38 3.80
C ALA A 80 8.75 36.07 2.31
N SER A 81 9.86 35.82 1.60
CA SER A 81 9.86 35.46 0.19
C SER A 81 9.33 34.04 -0.06
N GLU A 82 9.40 33.13 0.91
CA GLU A 82 9.01 31.72 0.77
C GLU A 82 7.64 31.39 1.37
N ARG A 83 6.97 32.35 2.03
CA ARG A 83 5.65 32.11 2.68
C ARG A 83 4.60 31.59 1.71
N HIS A 84 4.62 32.05 0.47
CA HIS A 84 3.70 31.58 -0.58
C HIS A 84 3.90 30.10 -0.95
N LEU A 85 5.02 29.49 -0.54
CA LEU A 85 5.33 28.07 -0.71
C LEU A 85 4.98 27.23 0.54
N ALA A 86 4.56 27.87 1.63
CA ALA A 86 4.21 27.17 2.86
C ALA A 86 2.86 26.45 2.73
N PHE A 87 2.76 25.26 3.33
CA PHE A 87 1.56 24.43 3.32
C PHE A 87 0.36 25.13 3.95
N ASN A 88 0.55 25.75 5.11
CA ASN A 88 -0.49 26.44 5.85
C ASN A 88 -0.98 27.72 5.15
N ALA A 89 -0.15 28.33 4.29
CA ALA A 89 -0.51 29.49 3.48
C ALA A 89 -1.32 29.12 2.22
N GLN A 90 -1.38 27.83 1.85
CA GLN A 90 -2.17 27.40 0.69
C GLN A 90 -3.68 27.42 0.98
N PRO A 91 -4.51 27.64 -0.07
CA PRO A 91 -5.95 27.43 0.01
C PRO A 91 -6.33 26.03 0.52
N LEU A 92 -7.48 25.94 1.19
CA LEU A 92 -7.96 24.69 1.80
C LEU A 92 -8.04 23.52 0.81
N HIS A 93 -8.47 23.76 -0.42
CA HIS A 93 -8.60 22.70 -1.43
C HIS A 93 -7.26 22.05 -1.77
N LYS A 94 -6.17 22.84 -1.87
CA LYS A 94 -4.82 22.31 -2.10
C LYS A 94 -4.35 21.49 -0.92
N ARG A 95 -4.55 22.02 0.30
CA ARG A 95 -4.17 21.32 1.54
C ARG A 95 -4.93 20.00 1.68
N ALA A 96 -6.22 20.01 1.42
CA ALA A 96 -7.05 18.81 1.42
C ALA A 96 -6.61 17.80 0.35
N ALA A 97 -6.31 18.26 -0.87
CA ALA A 97 -5.80 17.40 -1.94
C ALA A 97 -4.48 16.73 -1.55
N VAL A 98 -3.54 17.48 -0.95
CA VAL A 98 -2.26 16.94 -0.47
C VAL A 98 -2.47 15.89 0.61
N VAL A 99 -3.32 16.13 1.60
CA VAL A 99 -3.60 15.17 2.68
C VAL A 99 -4.35 13.93 2.16
N ALA A 100 -5.23 14.08 1.16
CA ALA A 100 -5.91 12.93 0.55
C ALA A 100 -5.01 12.11 -0.39
N ALA A 101 -3.93 12.71 -0.91
CA ALA A 101 -3.09 12.10 -1.93
C ALA A 101 -2.43 10.79 -1.49
N GLY A 102 -1.97 10.68 -0.24
CA GLY A 102 -1.37 9.45 0.28
C GLY A 102 -2.35 8.27 0.32
N PRO A 103 -3.52 8.40 0.97
CA PRO A 103 -4.57 7.38 0.95
C PRO A 103 -5.01 6.99 -0.47
N VAL A 104 -5.19 7.98 -1.37
CA VAL A 104 -5.57 7.71 -2.76
C VAL A 104 -4.45 6.95 -3.49
N ALA A 105 -3.18 7.29 -3.28
CA ALA A 105 -2.06 6.56 -3.86
C ALA A 105 -2.04 5.09 -3.43
N ASN A 106 -2.34 4.80 -2.15
CA ASN A 106 -2.44 3.42 -1.66
C ASN A 106 -3.67 2.69 -2.23
N LEU A 107 -4.80 3.38 -2.40
CA LEU A 107 -5.97 2.78 -3.03
C LEU A 107 -5.66 2.40 -4.49
N LEU A 108 -5.00 3.29 -5.24
CA LEU A 108 -4.56 3.02 -6.60
C LEU A 108 -3.54 1.88 -6.66
N LEU A 109 -2.60 1.82 -5.71
CA LEU A 109 -1.67 0.72 -5.58
C LEU A 109 -2.40 -0.60 -5.33
N ALA A 110 -3.39 -0.62 -4.43
CA ALA A 110 -4.18 -1.81 -4.15
C ALA A 110 -4.89 -2.30 -5.42
N VAL A 111 -5.60 -1.40 -6.13
CA VAL A 111 -6.24 -1.74 -7.41
C VAL A 111 -5.24 -2.34 -8.38
N LEU A 112 -4.09 -1.70 -8.58
CA LEU A 112 -3.04 -2.19 -9.48
C LEU A 112 -2.53 -3.58 -9.09
N LEU A 113 -2.20 -3.79 -7.82
CA LEU A 113 -1.70 -5.07 -7.32
C LEU A 113 -2.75 -6.18 -7.49
N TYR A 114 -4.01 -5.92 -7.12
CA TYR A 114 -5.10 -6.87 -7.31
C TYR A 114 -5.31 -7.18 -8.80
N THR A 115 -5.28 -6.18 -9.68
CA THR A 115 -5.38 -6.41 -11.12
C THR A 115 -4.26 -7.31 -11.62
N VAL A 116 -3.00 -7.05 -11.25
CA VAL A 116 -1.86 -7.86 -11.68
C VAL A 116 -1.98 -9.31 -11.19
N VAL A 117 -2.30 -9.51 -9.91
CA VAL A 117 -2.45 -10.85 -9.33
C VAL A 117 -3.58 -11.64 -9.98
N ASN A 118 -4.73 -10.99 -10.24
CA ASN A 118 -5.85 -11.66 -10.90
C ASN A 118 -5.60 -11.89 -12.40
N TRP A 119 -4.79 -11.04 -13.04
CA TRP A 119 -4.38 -11.24 -14.43
C TRP A 119 -3.49 -12.47 -14.59
N THR A 120 -2.63 -12.77 -13.61
CA THR A 120 -1.76 -13.96 -13.65
C THR A 120 -2.50 -15.28 -13.40
N GLY A 121 -3.81 -15.23 -13.14
CA GLY A 121 -4.61 -16.37 -12.72
C GLY A 121 -4.46 -16.61 -11.22
N VAL A 122 -5.58 -16.90 -10.56
CA VAL A 122 -5.61 -17.28 -9.15
C VAL A 122 -5.98 -18.75 -9.07
N GLU A 123 -5.25 -19.53 -8.29
CA GLU A 123 -5.64 -20.90 -7.98
C GLU A 123 -6.87 -20.85 -7.07
N GLU A 124 -8.04 -21.12 -7.64
CA GLU A 124 -9.26 -21.25 -6.86
C GLU A 124 -9.41 -22.70 -6.36
N PRO A 125 -9.84 -22.90 -5.09
CA PRO A 125 -10.17 -24.23 -4.59
C PRO A 125 -11.27 -24.84 -5.46
N ALA A 126 -10.90 -25.80 -6.29
CA ALA A 126 -11.87 -26.53 -7.09
C ALA A 126 -12.66 -27.48 -6.18
N ALA A 127 -13.98 -27.51 -6.32
CA ALA A 127 -14.86 -28.42 -5.59
C ALA A 127 -14.75 -29.85 -6.15
N VAL A 128 -13.55 -30.42 -6.08
CA VAL A 128 -13.23 -31.74 -6.60
C VAL A 128 -13.28 -32.74 -5.45
N LEU A 129 -14.07 -33.79 -5.61
CA LEU A 129 -14.18 -34.85 -4.62
C LEU A 129 -12.88 -35.64 -4.56
N ALA A 130 -12.39 -35.90 -3.35
CA ALA A 130 -11.36 -36.91 -3.13
C ALA A 130 -11.94 -38.32 -3.39
N SER A 131 -11.08 -39.29 -3.67
CA SER A 131 -11.52 -40.68 -3.81
C SER A 131 -12.22 -41.16 -2.54
N PRO A 132 -13.43 -41.76 -2.67
CA PRO A 132 -14.20 -42.17 -1.52
C PRO A 132 -13.53 -43.32 -0.78
N VAL A 133 -13.74 -43.37 0.53
CA VAL A 133 -13.25 -44.47 1.38
C VAL A 133 -13.87 -45.78 0.90
N GLN A 134 -13.07 -46.84 0.82
CA GLN A 134 -13.49 -48.16 0.36
C GLN A 134 -14.67 -48.68 1.20
N GLY A 135 -15.73 -49.16 0.54
CA GLY A 135 -16.95 -49.64 1.20
C GLY A 135 -17.95 -48.58 1.64
N SER A 136 -17.64 -47.28 1.51
CA SER A 136 -18.57 -46.19 1.83
C SER A 136 -19.78 -46.13 0.89
N ILE A 137 -20.85 -45.44 1.31
CA ILE A 137 -22.04 -45.17 0.46
C ILE A 137 -21.63 -44.47 -0.83
N ALA A 138 -20.66 -43.56 -0.76
CA ALA A 138 -20.12 -42.86 -1.93
C ALA A 138 -19.42 -43.81 -2.92
N ALA A 139 -18.60 -44.76 -2.43
CA ALA A 139 -17.97 -45.77 -3.27
C ALA A 139 -18.99 -46.74 -3.90
N GLN A 140 -20.02 -47.13 -3.13
CA GLN A 140 -21.12 -47.97 -3.63
C GLN A 140 -21.98 -47.25 -4.68
N ALA A 141 -22.12 -45.93 -4.56
CA ALA A 141 -22.78 -45.06 -5.55
C ALA A 141 -21.93 -44.86 -6.82
N GLY A 142 -20.73 -45.43 -6.89
CA GLY A 142 -19.86 -45.40 -8.08
C GLY A 142 -18.98 -44.16 -8.21
N LEU A 143 -18.86 -43.34 -7.15
CA LEU A 143 -17.88 -42.25 -7.12
C LEU A 143 -16.46 -42.82 -7.07
N GLN A 144 -15.55 -42.22 -7.82
CA GLN A 144 -14.15 -42.64 -7.99
C GLN A 144 -13.17 -41.60 -7.43
N GLY A 145 -13.60 -40.35 -7.26
CA GLY A 145 -12.74 -39.21 -6.97
C GLY A 145 -12.34 -38.49 -8.26
N GLY A 146 -12.12 -37.18 -8.17
CA GLY A 146 -11.88 -36.31 -9.32
C GLY A 146 -13.16 -35.69 -9.88
N GLU A 147 -14.35 -36.08 -9.41
CA GLU A 147 -15.61 -35.47 -9.85
C GLU A 147 -15.74 -34.03 -9.34
N THR A 148 -16.23 -33.13 -10.19
CA THR A 148 -16.49 -31.73 -9.84
C THR A 148 -17.92 -31.55 -9.33
N VAL A 149 -18.05 -31.08 -8.09
CA VAL A 149 -19.34 -30.73 -7.48
C VAL A 149 -19.82 -29.40 -8.05
N ARG A 150 -20.94 -29.42 -8.80
CA ARG A 150 -21.56 -28.20 -9.36
C ARG A 150 -22.61 -27.58 -8.45
N ARG A 151 -23.34 -28.41 -7.70
CA ARG A 151 -24.36 -28.03 -6.71
C ARG A 151 -24.41 -29.12 -5.64
N ALA A 152 -24.63 -28.70 -4.40
CA ALA A 152 -24.97 -29.57 -3.28
C ALA A 152 -26.05 -28.86 -2.46
N ALA A 153 -26.97 -29.64 -1.89
CA ALA A 153 -27.94 -29.16 -0.92
C ALA A 153 -27.90 -30.10 0.28
N LEU A 154 -27.97 -29.56 1.49
CA LEU A 154 -28.13 -30.35 2.70
C LEU A 154 -29.64 -30.54 2.93
N ALA A 155 -30.04 -31.75 3.33
CA ALA A 155 -31.43 -32.02 3.65
C ALA A 155 -31.85 -31.15 4.86
N GLY A 156 -32.75 -30.19 4.64
CA GLY A 156 -33.31 -29.31 5.67
C GLY A 156 -33.11 -27.80 5.47
N GLU A 157 -32.43 -27.36 4.41
CA GLU A 157 -32.34 -25.94 4.05
C GLU A 157 -33.18 -25.68 2.78
N GLU A 158 -34.44 -25.25 2.96
CA GLU A 158 -35.27 -24.61 1.94
C GLU A 158 -35.04 -23.10 1.90
#